data_AF-A0A1M7H3R5-F1
#
_entry.id   AF-A0A1M7H3R5-F1
#
_cell.length_a   1.000
_cell.length_b   1.000
_cell.length_c   1.000
_cell.angle_alpha   90.00
_cell.angle_beta   90.00
_cell.angle_gamma   90.00
#
_symmetry.space_group_name_H-M   'P 1'
#
loop_
_entity.id
_entity.type
_entity.pdbx_description
1 polymer ?
#
loop_
_entity_poly.entity_id
_entity_poly.type
_entity_poly.pdbx_seq_one_letter_code
_entity_poly.pdbx_strand_id
1 'polypeptide(L)'
;MAGGCEGCAAGVRPVRGPCPRALPWSSSLKTVHRTIRRENSLGDCFLIRLLFRALGSPDILGKMKEVAAIASPGAMAYRVRMETAPAPSRADIAILITAAGRGERMGGDLPKQWQALAGQPVLARSIAAFDGFGRVVVTVAPADMDRAIELLGGRVTLVAGGASRAESVRAGLEVLEGSGITHVLIHDGARPLVSAAVIEAVVAALDSGAVAAAPGLAVTDALWRGAGGVVTGIAAREGLFRAQTPQGFQLAAILAAHREGGADAADDVELMQRRGVPVRITPGDEDNLKLTWPGDMARAERILAERRGGMDVRLGNGYDVHAFGPGDRVFLCGVELPHDRGLVGHSDADVGMHALTDAIYGALAQGDIGRHFPPSDPQWKGAASEIFLRHAADLAREMGYAIGNADVTLIAERPKIGPHAGAMQARLAAIMGIEPGRVSVKATTSERLGFVGREEGIAAIATATLIGGR
;
A
#
# COMPACT_ATOMS: atom_id res chain seq x y z
N MET A 1 60.98 -14.15 6.98
CA MET A 1 60.26 -15.05 6.05
C MET A 1 59.71 -14.15 4.94
N ALA A 2 60.33 -13.89 3.78
CA ALA A 2 61.17 -14.66 2.83
C ALA A 2 60.38 -15.21 1.62
N GLY A 3 60.83 -14.88 0.39
CA GLY A 3 60.25 -15.22 -0.94
C GLY A 3 59.26 -14.15 -1.48
N GLY A 4 59.17 -13.77 -2.77
CA GLY A 4 59.87 -14.15 -4.03
C GLY A 4 58.94 -13.83 -5.25
N CYS A 5 59.32 -13.62 -6.53
CA CYS A 5 60.59 -13.43 -7.27
C CYS A 5 60.29 -12.60 -8.56
N GLU A 6 61.13 -11.64 -8.97
CA GLU A 6 61.97 -11.60 -10.21
C GLU A 6 61.36 -11.76 -11.63
N GLY A 7 61.95 -11.01 -12.60
CA GLY A 7 61.82 -11.16 -14.07
C GLY A 7 60.88 -10.16 -14.78
N CYS A 8 61.18 -9.56 -15.95
CA CYS A 8 62.32 -9.61 -16.88
C CYS A 8 62.42 -8.30 -17.73
N ALA A 9 63.46 -8.13 -18.56
CA ALA A 9 63.85 -6.86 -19.20
C ALA A 9 64.10 -6.91 -20.75
N ALA A 10 64.60 -5.80 -21.33
CA ALA A 10 64.97 -5.50 -22.75
C ALA A 10 63.79 -5.18 -23.71
N GLY A 11 63.88 -4.33 -24.76
CA GLY A 11 64.91 -3.43 -25.34
C GLY A 11 64.21 -2.26 -26.10
N VAL A 12 64.69 -1.55 -27.15
CA VAL A 12 65.98 -1.46 -27.90
C VAL A 12 66.31 0.05 -28.14
N ARG A 13 66.55 0.58 -29.38
CA ARG A 13 66.99 1.98 -29.68
C ARG A 13 66.62 2.50 -31.11
N PRO A 14 66.78 3.83 -31.43
CA PRO A 14 66.16 4.54 -32.58
C PRO A 14 67.13 5.13 -33.66
N VAL A 15 66.63 5.63 -34.83
CA VAL A 15 67.45 6.26 -35.91
C VAL A 15 66.71 7.33 -36.80
N ARG A 16 67.22 8.59 -36.86
CA ARG A 16 67.24 9.68 -37.94
C ARG A 16 65.94 10.08 -38.73
N GLY A 17 65.64 11.29 -39.24
CA GLY A 17 66.25 12.66 -39.40
C GLY A 17 66.34 13.11 -40.89
N PRO A 18 66.20 14.40 -41.37
CA PRO A 18 66.24 15.71 -40.67
C PRO A 18 65.18 16.86 -40.97
N CYS A 19 65.26 17.67 -42.07
CA CYS A 19 64.64 19.03 -42.25
C CYS A 19 64.46 19.44 -43.75
N PRO A 20 63.62 20.44 -44.18
CA PRO A 20 63.99 21.89 -44.18
C PRO A 20 62.83 22.91 -43.91
N ARG A 21 63.15 24.23 -43.99
CA ARG A 21 62.38 25.41 -43.53
C ARG A 21 61.45 26.08 -44.56
N ALA A 22 60.36 26.71 -44.10
CA ALA A 22 59.87 28.03 -44.54
C ALA A 22 58.92 28.68 -43.49
N LEU A 23 58.77 30.02 -43.53
CA LEU A 23 58.02 30.92 -42.62
C LEU A 23 57.20 31.92 -43.50
N PRO A 24 56.38 32.88 -42.97
CA PRO A 24 55.76 33.06 -41.64
C PRO A 24 54.26 33.47 -41.67
N TRP A 25 53.52 33.39 -40.54
CA TRP A 25 52.86 34.53 -39.83
C TRP A 25 51.86 34.12 -38.72
N SER A 26 51.98 34.83 -37.59
CA SER A 26 50.93 35.11 -36.57
C SER A 26 50.39 34.02 -35.61
N SER A 27 50.03 34.49 -34.41
CA SER A 27 49.22 33.91 -33.32
C SER A 27 49.86 32.93 -32.31
N SER A 28 50.10 33.48 -31.12
CA SER A 28 49.77 32.95 -29.78
C SER A 28 50.48 31.71 -29.19
N LEU A 29 50.46 31.66 -27.86
CA LEU A 29 50.82 30.53 -26.97
C LEU A 29 52.30 30.10 -26.94
N LYS A 30 53.11 30.89 -26.20
CA LYS A 30 54.28 30.38 -25.46
C LYS A 30 54.18 30.76 -23.99
N THR A 31 54.14 29.74 -23.13
CA THR A 31 54.76 29.63 -21.78
C THR A 31 53.90 28.78 -20.83
N VAL A 32 54.00 27.45 -20.93
CA VAL A 32 54.10 26.54 -19.77
C VAL A 32 54.91 25.31 -20.19
N HIS A 33 56.08 25.12 -19.60
CA HIS A 33 56.79 23.85 -19.58
C HIS A 33 57.78 23.84 -18.41
N ARG A 34 57.92 22.69 -17.72
CA ARG A 34 58.56 22.50 -16.39
C ARG A 34 57.67 23.05 -15.26
N THR A 35 57.37 22.34 -14.17
CA THR A 35 57.84 21.02 -13.69
C THR A 35 56.71 20.34 -12.92
N ILE A 36 56.46 19.05 -13.15
CA ILE A 36 55.75 18.19 -12.19
C ILE A 36 56.66 17.01 -11.85
N ARG A 37 57.27 17.06 -10.66
CA ARG A 37 57.69 15.86 -9.92
C ARG A 37 56.77 15.73 -8.71
N ARG A 38 56.52 14.47 -8.35
CA ARG A 38 55.60 14.04 -7.28
C ARG A 38 55.86 14.77 -5.97
N GLU A 39 54.79 15.23 -5.31
CA GLU A 39 54.44 14.87 -3.93
C GLU A 39 53.01 15.35 -3.56
N ASN A 40 52.47 14.82 -2.47
CA ASN A 40 51.05 14.95 -2.11
C ASN A 40 50.72 16.28 -1.41
N SER A 41 49.63 16.96 -1.79
CA SER A 41 48.59 17.52 -0.87
C SER A 41 47.72 18.62 -1.51
N LEU A 42 46.41 18.59 -1.17
CA LEU A 42 45.45 19.69 -0.97
C LEU A 42 45.81 21.13 -1.46
N GLY A 43 46.13 21.33 -2.74
CA GLY A 43 46.73 22.59 -3.22
C GLY A 43 46.21 23.24 -4.51
N ASP A 44 45.11 22.80 -5.13
CA ASP A 44 44.76 23.24 -6.51
C ASP A 44 43.32 23.75 -6.76
N CYS A 45 42.49 23.95 -5.74
CA CYS A 45 41.13 24.51 -5.94
C CYS A 45 41.07 26.04 -6.11
N PHE A 46 42.17 26.77 -5.87
CA PHE A 46 42.14 28.23 -5.82
C PHE A 46 42.22 28.90 -7.20
N LEU A 47 42.98 28.32 -8.14
CA LEU A 47 43.20 28.93 -9.46
C LEU A 47 41.97 28.83 -10.39
N ILE A 48 41.20 27.75 -10.27
CA ILE A 48 40.00 27.49 -11.08
C ILE A 48 38.84 28.45 -10.72
N ARG A 49 38.72 28.83 -9.43
CA ARG A 49 37.71 29.82 -8.99
C ARG A 49 37.98 31.23 -9.52
N LEU A 50 39.23 31.57 -9.86
CA LEU A 50 39.56 32.91 -10.36
C LEU A 50 39.15 33.10 -11.83
N LEU A 51 39.30 32.09 -12.69
CA LEU A 51 38.90 32.18 -14.09
C LEU A 51 37.37 32.31 -14.27
N PHE A 52 36.58 31.61 -13.46
CA PHE A 52 35.11 31.63 -13.59
C PHE A 52 34.46 32.96 -13.17
N ARG A 53 35.17 33.83 -12.45
CA ARG A 53 34.62 35.11 -11.99
C ARG A 53 34.91 36.29 -12.93
N ALA A 54 35.65 36.07 -14.02
CA ALA A 54 36.20 37.12 -14.88
C ALA A 54 35.56 37.25 -16.28
N LEU A 55 34.71 36.30 -16.71
CA LEU A 55 34.19 36.24 -18.08
C LEU A 55 32.68 35.96 -18.11
N GLY A 56 31.87 37.02 -17.93
CA GLY A 56 30.44 37.00 -18.22
C GLY A 56 30.15 37.49 -19.64
N SER A 57 29.83 36.59 -20.57
CA SER A 57 29.16 36.91 -21.84
C SER A 57 28.59 35.63 -22.51
N PRO A 58 27.43 35.65 -23.20
CA PRO A 58 26.72 34.41 -23.59
C PRO A 58 27.23 33.67 -24.83
N ASP A 59 28.25 34.16 -25.54
CA ASP A 59 28.51 33.78 -26.94
C ASP A 59 29.72 32.84 -27.16
N ILE A 60 29.68 31.66 -26.52
CA ILE A 60 30.71 30.61 -26.67
C ILE A 60 30.08 29.25 -27.02
N LEU A 61 29.23 29.24 -28.06
CA LEU A 61 28.85 27.99 -28.75
C LEU A 61 29.35 27.94 -30.20
N GLY A 62 29.50 29.10 -30.86
CA GLY A 62 30.06 29.19 -32.22
C GLY A 62 31.56 28.88 -32.30
N LYS A 63 32.37 29.39 -31.36
CA LYS A 63 33.84 29.32 -31.43
C LYS A 63 34.47 27.98 -31.00
N MET A 64 33.70 27.05 -30.42
CA MET A 64 34.24 25.73 -30.06
C MET A 64 34.36 24.74 -31.24
N LYS A 65 33.77 25.04 -32.40
CA LYS A 65 33.81 24.13 -33.56
C LYS A 65 35.14 24.12 -34.33
N GLU A 66 35.97 25.15 -34.23
CA GLU A 66 37.24 25.22 -34.99
C GLU A 66 38.46 24.64 -34.25
N VAL A 67 38.39 24.45 -32.92
CA VAL A 67 39.51 23.88 -32.13
C VAL A 67 39.55 22.34 -32.20
N ALA A 68 38.49 21.70 -32.70
CA ALA A 68 38.37 20.23 -32.76
C ALA A 68 39.20 19.57 -33.89
N ALA A 69 39.86 20.34 -34.76
CA ALA A 69 40.54 19.82 -35.96
C ALA A 69 42.05 19.52 -35.80
N ILE A 70 42.68 19.86 -34.66
CA ILE A 70 44.12 19.64 -34.45
C ILE A 70 44.37 19.06 -33.04
N ALA A 71 44.15 17.74 -32.89
CA ALA A 71 44.57 17.00 -31.71
C ALA A 71 45.04 15.59 -32.11
N SER A 72 46.35 15.32 -31.92
CA SER A 72 46.95 14.01 -32.14
C SER A 72 46.42 12.94 -31.17
N PRO A 73 46.45 11.64 -31.53
CA PRO A 73 45.94 10.58 -30.66
C PRO A 73 46.79 10.45 -29.39
N GLY A 74 46.28 10.92 -28.25
CA GLY A 74 46.98 10.85 -26.96
C GLY A 74 46.47 11.77 -25.84
N ALA A 75 45.47 12.63 -26.08
CA ALA A 75 44.92 13.50 -25.05
C ALA A 75 43.98 12.74 -24.09
N MET A 76 44.40 12.57 -22.83
CA MET A 76 43.54 12.14 -21.73
C MET A 76 42.34 13.10 -21.56
N ALA A 77 41.13 12.61 -21.81
CA ALA A 77 39.91 13.38 -21.63
C ALA A 77 39.58 13.52 -20.13
N TYR A 78 39.95 14.65 -19.54
CA TYR A 78 39.49 15.04 -18.20
C TYR A 78 37.98 15.29 -18.24
N ARG A 79 37.18 14.27 -17.91
CA ARG A 79 35.77 14.45 -17.57
C ARG A 79 35.68 15.21 -16.25
N VAL A 80 35.34 16.49 -16.32
CA VAL A 80 34.75 17.19 -15.18
C VAL A 80 33.40 16.52 -14.91
N ARG A 81 33.35 15.63 -13.91
CA ARG A 81 32.07 15.29 -13.30
C ARG A 81 31.60 16.54 -12.57
N MET A 82 30.49 17.13 -13.02
CA MET A 82 29.67 17.87 -12.07
C MET A 82 29.11 16.83 -11.11
N GLU A 83 29.54 16.88 -9.85
CA GLU A 83 28.85 16.15 -8.79
C GLU A 83 27.47 16.77 -8.64
N THR A 84 26.46 16.07 -9.17
CA THR A 84 25.08 16.25 -8.73
C THR A 84 25.06 16.04 -7.22
N ALA A 85 24.40 16.93 -6.48
CA ALA A 85 24.20 16.74 -5.05
C ALA A 85 23.63 15.33 -4.80
N PRO A 86 24.04 14.65 -3.69
CA PRO A 86 23.48 13.34 -3.38
C PRO A 86 21.96 13.44 -3.27
N ALA A 87 21.27 12.42 -3.79
CA ALA A 87 19.81 12.35 -3.68
C ALA A 87 19.40 12.43 -2.19
N PRO A 88 18.36 13.21 -1.85
CA PRO A 88 17.91 13.33 -0.47
C PRO A 88 17.46 11.95 0.03
N SER A 89 17.94 11.56 1.21
CA SER A 89 17.41 10.39 1.88
C SER A 89 15.99 10.68 2.37
N ARG A 90 15.18 9.66 2.66
CA ARG A 90 13.87 9.86 3.32
C ARG A 90 13.97 10.58 4.68
N ALA A 91 15.15 10.67 5.29
CA ALA A 91 15.38 11.47 6.49
C ALA A 91 15.45 12.98 6.21
N ASP A 92 15.83 13.38 4.98
CA ASP A 92 15.96 14.77 4.54
C ASP A 92 14.64 15.35 3.99
N ILE A 93 13.60 14.52 3.90
CA ILE A 93 12.27 14.86 3.39
C ILE A 93 11.27 14.87 4.56
N ALA A 94 10.60 16.00 4.77
CA ALA A 94 9.48 16.11 5.70
C ALA A 94 8.14 15.96 4.98
N ILE A 95 7.11 15.61 5.74
CA ILE A 95 5.71 15.56 5.27
C ILE A 95 4.94 16.66 5.99
N LEU A 96 4.16 17.44 5.25
CA LEU A 96 3.26 18.46 5.79
C LEU A 96 1.83 18.12 5.43
N ILE A 97 1.06 17.64 6.40
CA ILE A 97 -0.34 17.25 6.22
C ILE A 97 -1.25 18.41 6.62
N THR A 98 -2.17 18.76 5.72
CA THR A 98 -3.12 19.87 5.89
C THR A 98 -4.48 19.36 6.37
N ALA A 99 -4.84 19.70 7.61
CA ALA A 99 -6.05 19.25 8.30
C ALA A 99 -6.79 20.37 9.06
N ALA A 100 -6.41 21.63 8.87
CA ALA A 100 -7.06 22.79 9.52
C ALA A 100 -8.41 23.21 8.91
N GLY A 101 -8.80 22.63 7.76
CA GLY A 101 -10.09 22.93 7.14
C GLY A 101 -11.26 22.22 7.83
N ARG A 102 -12.39 22.92 8.03
CA ARG A 102 -13.58 22.37 8.69
C ARG A 102 -14.32 21.27 7.91
N GLY A 103 -14.23 21.29 6.58
CA GLY A 103 -14.80 20.24 5.74
C GLY A 103 -16.33 20.23 5.62
N GLU A 104 -16.99 21.38 5.84
CA GLU A 104 -18.46 21.55 5.95
C GLU A 104 -19.31 20.82 4.90
N ARG A 105 -18.79 20.67 3.67
CA ARG A 105 -19.44 19.93 2.56
C ARG A 105 -19.58 18.42 2.76
N MET A 106 -18.82 17.84 3.69
CA MET A 106 -18.83 16.40 4.00
C MET A 106 -20.07 16.01 4.83
N GLY A 107 -20.65 16.95 5.59
CA GLY A 107 -21.68 16.67 6.60
C GLY A 107 -21.17 15.86 7.80
N GLY A 108 -22.08 15.58 8.74
CA GLY A 108 -21.80 14.83 9.97
C GLY A 108 -21.40 15.68 11.17
N ASP A 109 -21.46 15.09 12.37
CA ASP A 109 -21.26 15.78 13.66
C ASP A 109 -19.78 16.11 13.98
N LEU A 110 -18.85 15.45 13.28
CA LEU A 110 -17.41 15.64 13.43
C LEU A 110 -16.80 16.21 12.15
N PRO A 111 -15.81 17.13 12.24
CA PRO A 111 -15.00 17.54 11.09
C PRO A 111 -14.40 16.32 10.38
N LYS A 112 -14.45 16.30 9.05
CA LYS A 112 -14.19 15.10 8.23
C LYS A 112 -12.87 14.37 8.53
N GLN A 113 -11.82 15.10 8.90
CA GLN A 113 -10.52 14.57 9.32
C GLN A 113 -10.61 13.58 10.50
N TRP A 114 -11.62 13.73 11.35
CA TRP A 114 -11.87 12.89 12.54
C TRP A 114 -12.93 11.81 12.32
N GLN A 115 -13.64 11.82 11.19
CA GLN A 115 -14.62 10.78 10.86
C GLN A 115 -13.90 9.45 10.61
N ALA A 116 -14.52 8.35 11.02
CA ALA A 116 -13.97 7.01 10.81
C ALA A 116 -14.15 6.57 9.34
N LEU A 117 -13.10 5.99 8.79
CA LEU A 117 -13.06 5.36 7.46
C LEU A 117 -12.50 3.95 7.63
N ALA A 118 -13.33 2.91 7.48
CA ALA A 118 -12.96 1.51 7.77
C ALA A 118 -12.25 1.33 9.14
N GLY A 119 -12.87 1.91 10.19
CA GLY A 119 -12.45 1.77 11.60
C GLY A 119 -11.31 2.67 12.08
N GLN A 120 -10.79 3.60 11.27
CA GLN A 120 -9.73 4.54 11.66
C GLN A 120 -10.06 5.97 11.19
N PRO A 121 -9.70 7.03 11.94
CA PRO A 121 -9.90 8.41 11.49
C PRO A 121 -9.24 8.68 10.14
N VAL A 122 -9.92 9.43 9.25
CA VAL A 122 -9.42 9.83 7.93
C VAL A 122 -8.00 10.41 8.00
N LEU A 123 -7.75 11.34 8.94
CA LEU A 123 -6.44 11.96 9.12
C LEU A 123 -5.36 10.97 9.58
N ALA A 124 -5.71 10.05 10.49
CA ALA A 124 -4.78 9.02 10.94
C ALA A 124 -4.36 8.09 9.79
N ARG A 125 -5.29 7.80 8.85
CA ARG A 125 -4.97 7.04 7.63
C ARG A 125 -4.09 7.83 6.66
N SER A 126 -4.35 9.13 6.45
CA SER A 126 -3.46 10.00 5.66
C SER A 126 -2.06 10.14 6.28
N ILE A 127 -1.92 10.10 7.60
CA ILE A 127 -0.61 10.12 8.29
C ILE A 127 0.15 8.81 8.04
N ALA A 128 -0.48 7.66 8.28
CA ALA A 128 0.15 6.34 8.15
C ALA A 128 0.67 6.02 6.74
N ALA A 129 0.13 6.67 5.70
CA ALA A 129 0.63 6.54 4.33
C ALA A 129 2.09 7.03 4.15
N PHE A 130 2.63 7.79 5.12
CA PHE A 130 4.00 8.30 5.11
C PHE A 130 4.86 7.76 6.27
N ASP A 131 4.53 6.59 6.80
CA ASP A 131 5.40 5.91 7.76
C ASP A 131 6.80 5.68 7.15
N GLY A 132 7.85 6.04 7.90
CA GLY A 132 9.25 5.93 7.47
C GLY A 132 9.85 7.16 6.78
N PHE A 133 9.17 8.31 6.79
CA PHE A 133 9.77 9.62 6.49
C PHE A 133 10.33 10.29 7.76
N GLY A 134 11.35 11.15 7.60
CA GLY A 134 12.12 11.70 8.73
C GLY A 134 11.36 12.61 9.69
N ARG A 135 10.31 13.30 9.21
CA ARG A 135 9.46 14.17 10.03
C ARG A 135 8.08 14.33 9.43
N VAL A 136 7.03 14.19 10.25
CA VAL A 136 5.64 14.46 9.87
C VAL A 136 5.12 15.65 10.69
N VAL A 137 4.72 16.70 10.00
CA VAL A 137 4.06 17.89 10.54
C VAL A 137 2.60 17.87 10.13
N VAL A 138 1.69 18.12 11.08
CA VAL A 138 0.25 18.15 10.81
C VAL A 138 -0.32 19.49 11.28
N THR A 139 -0.96 20.20 10.36
CA THR A 139 -1.61 21.49 10.64
C THR A 139 -3.09 21.24 10.93
N VAL A 140 -3.53 21.56 12.14
CA VAL A 140 -4.90 21.30 12.64
C VAL A 140 -5.58 22.61 13.04
N ALA A 141 -6.90 22.66 12.99
CA ALA A 141 -7.64 23.84 13.44
C ALA A 141 -7.37 24.05 14.95
N PRO A 142 -7.22 25.30 15.45
CA PRO A 142 -7.00 25.54 16.88
C PRO A 142 -8.06 24.89 17.78
N ALA A 143 -9.33 24.85 17.34
CA ALA A 143 -10.43 24.20 18.05
C ALA A 143 -10.38 22.65 18.05
N ASP A 144 -9.58 22.04 17.17
CA ASP A 144 -9.35 20.60 17.10
C ASP A 144 -8.05 20.18 17.81
N MET A 145 -7.28 21.12 18.37
CA MET A 145 -5.93 20.86 18.87
C MET A 145 -5.89 19.85 20.02
N ASP A 146 -6.81 19.93 21.00
CA ASP A 146 -6.84 19.00 22.13
C ASP A 146 -7.08 17.55 21.67
N ARG A 147 -8.04 17.36 20.75
CA ARG A 147 -8.29 16.07 20.10
C ARG A 147 -7.09 15.59 19.28
N ALA A 148 -6.40 16.50 18.60
CA ALA A 148 -5.19 16.16 17.85
C ALA A 148 -4.05 15.71 18.79
N ILE A 149 -3.88 16.35 19.95
CA ILE A 149 -2.91 15.96 20.97
C ILE A 149 -3.26 14.59 21.56
N GLU A 150 -4.53 14.37 21.92
CA GLU A 150 -5.02 13.09 22.44
C GLU A 150 -4.78 11.93 21.45
N LEU A 151 -5.16 12.13 20.18
CA LEU A 151 -5.11 11.07 19.18
C LEU A 151 -3.74 10.90 18.52
N LEU A 152 -2.95 11.97 18.34
CA LEU A 152 -1.73 11.98 17.50
C LEU A 152 -0.47 12.43 18.26
N GLY A 153 -0.59 12.83 19.53
CA GLY A 153 0.52 13.25 20.37
C GLY A 153 1.68 12.23 20.40
N GLY A 154 2.90 12.74 20.40
CA GLY A 154 4.13 11.92 20.38
C GLY A 154 4.44 11.22 19.04
N ARG A 155 3.51 11.19 18.08
CA ARG A 155 3.71 10.57 16.75
C ARG A 155 4.06 11.57 15.65
N VAL A 156 3.52 12.79 15.74
CA VAL A 156 3.69 13.86 14.75
C VAL A 156 3.92 15.21 15.42
N THR A 157 4.51 16.17 14.70
CA THR A 157 4.55 17.57 15.14
C THR A 157 3.23 18.25 14.80
N LEU A 158 2.44 18.60 15.81
CA LEU A 158 1.18 19.33 15.64
C LEU A 158 1.43 20.84 15.57
N VAL A 159 0.78 21.50 14.62
CA VAL A 159 0.88 22.95 14.40
C VAL A 159 -0.54 23.53 14.28
N ALA A 160 -0.79 24.66 14.94
CA ALA A 160 -2.05 25.38 14.78
C ALA A 160 -2.15 26.00 13.39
N GLY A 161 -3.21 25.69 12.64
CA GLY A 161 -3.51 26.29 11.35
C GLY A 161 -3.96 27.75 11.46
N GLY A 162 -3.75 28.52 10.40
CA GLY A 162 -4.21 29.90 10.27
C GLY A 162 -5.63 30.04 9.72
N ALA A 163 -6.03 31.25 9.36
CA ALA A 163 -7.36 31.54 8.81
C ALA A 163 -7.55 30.99 7.38
N SER A 164 -6.44 30.82 6.64
CA SER A 164 -6.42 30.28 5.27
C SER A 164 -5.61 28.98 5.15
N ARG A 165 -5.78 28.27 4.02
CA ARG A 165 -4.92 27.13 3.66
C ARG A 165 -3.45 27.57 3.56
N ALA A 166 -3.19 28.72 2.94
CA ALA A 166 -1.85 29.26 2.75
C ALA A 166 -1.17 29.56 4.10
N GLU A 167 -1.84 30.25 5.03
CA GLU A 167 -1.30 30.48 6.38
C GLU A 167 -1.03 29.19 7.14
N SER A 168 -1.94 28.21 7.04
CA SER A 168 -1.76 26.90 7.67
C SER A 168 -0.53 26.17 7.13
N VAL A 169 -0.38 26.14 5.80
CA VAL A 169 0.82 25.57 5.14
C VAL A 169 2.07 26.33 5.58
N ARG A 170 2.07 27.67 5.55
CA ARG A 170 3.21 28.49 5.97
C ARG A 170 3.65 28.17 7.40
N ALA A 171 2.73 28.12 8.35
CA ALA A 171 3.03 27.79 9.74
C ALA A 171 3.65 26.39 9.87
N GLY A 172 3.18 25.41 9.09
CA GLY A 172 3.78 24.08 9.04
C GLY A 172 5.19 24.05 8.43
N LEU A 173 5.45 24.87 7.40
CA LEU A 173 6.77 25.01 6.76
C LEU A 173 7.78 25.75 7.65
N GLU A 174 7.35 26.75 8.42
CA GLU A 174 8.21 27.53 9.31
C GLU A 174 8.80 26.65 10.43
N VAL A 175 8.08 25.64 10.90
CA VAL A 175 8.55 24.63 11.88
C VAL A 175 9.63 23.68 11.31
N LEU A 176 9.81 23.64 9.99
CA LEU A 176 10.86 22.86 9.33
C LEU A 176 12.14 23.68 9.08
N GLU A 177 12.11 25.01 9.20
CA GLU A 177 13.28 25.86 8.96
C GLU A 177 14.40 25.55 9.98
N GLY A 178 15.65 25.46 9.50
CA GLY A 178 16.81 25.13 10.33
C GLY A 178 16.87 23.68 10.84
N SER A 179 15.90 22.82 10.51
CA SER A 179 15.82 21.44 11.04
C SER A 179 16.71 20.40 10.35
N GLY A 180 17.44 20.80 9.30
CA GLY A 180 18.21 19.89 8.42
C GLY A 180 17.41 19.32 7.24
N ILE A 181 16.08 19.38 7.31
CA ILE A 181 15.19 19.00 6.20
C ILE A 181 15.47 19.87 4.96
N THR A 182 15.55 19.23 3.79
CA THR A 182 15.83 19.89 2.50
C THR A 182 14.61 19.94 1.59
N HIS A 183 13.70 18.98 1.71
CA HIS A 183 12.51 18.85 0.88
C HIS A 183 11.26 18.61 1.74
N VAL A 184 10.09 18.93 1.18
CA VAL A 184 8.80 18.72 1.84
C VAL A 184 7.76 18.19 0.86
N LEU A 185 6.97 17.20 1.31
CA LEU A 185 5.77 16.72 0.63
C LEU A 185 4.53 17.28 1.33
N ILE A 186 3.81 18.21 0.67
CA ILE A 186 2.59 18.83 1.18
C ILE A 186 1.39 17.98 0.75
N HIS A 187 0.64 17.44 1.70
CA HIS A 187 -0.47 16.51 1.45
C HIS A 187 -1.80 17.01 2.04
N ASP A 188 -2.91 16.69 1.37
CA ASP A 188 -4.26 16.89 1.88
C ASP A 188 -4.56 15.81 2.93
N GLY A 189 -4.83 16.18 4.18
CA GLY A 189 -5.29 15.23 5.22
C GLY A 189 -6.68 14.60 4.95
N ALA A 190 -7.27 14.90 3.79
CA ALA A 190 -8.51 14.35 3.26
C ALA A 190 -8.27 13.43 2.04
N ARG A 191 -7.05 12.96 1.79
CA ARG A 191 -6.69 11.96 0.77
C ARG A 191 -6.12 10.69 1.42
N PRO A 192 -6.93 9.91 2.15
CA PRO A 192 -6.43 8.83 3.00
C PRO A 192 -6.03 7.56 2.23
N LEU A 193 -6.07 7.57 0.90
CA LEU A 193 -5.83 6.41 0.03
C LEU A 193 -4.62 6.55 -0.90
N VAL A 194 -3.79 7.59 -0.70
CA VAL A 194 -2.55 7.77 -1.48
C VAL A 194 -1.69 6.51 -1.43
N SER A 195 -1.31 6.00 -2.60
CA SER A 195 -0.52 4.78 -2.74
C SER A 195 0.97 5.08 -2.68
N ALA A 196 1.77 4.10 -2.22
CA ALA A 196 3.23 4.24 -2.17
C ALA A 196 3.81 4.60 -3.55
N ALA A 197 3.26 4.06 -4.64
CA ALA A 197 3.67 4.38 -6.00
C ALA A 197 3.55 5.88 -6.35
N VAL A 198 2.48 6.56 -5.90
CA VAL A 198 2.31 8.01 -6.09
C VAL A 198 3.34 8.79 -5.27
N ILE A 199 3.60 8.38 -4.03
CA ILE A 199 4.61 9.02 -3.16
C ILE A 199 6.00 8.88 -3.77
N GLU A 200 6.41 7.65 -4.14
CA GLU A 200 7.71 7.37 -4.74
C GLU A 200 7.91 8.08 -6.08
N ALA A 201 6.87 8.23 -6.91
CA ALA A 201 6.97 8.98 -8.15
C ALA A 201 7.27 10.47 -7.93
N VAL A 202 6.76 11.07 -6.85
CA VAL A 202 7.07 12.46 -6.45
C VAL A 202 8.47 12.56 -5.87
N VAL A 203 8.88 11.62 -5.00
CA VAL A 203 10.24 11.57 -4.42
C VAL A 203 11.28 11.43 -5.54
N ALA A 204 11.14 10.44 -6.43
CA ALA A 204 12.06 10.22 -7.54
C ALA A 204 12.17 11.42 -8.50
N ALA A 205 11.11 12.23 -8.64
CA ALA A 205 11.16 13.47 -9.40
C ALA A 205 12.04 14.53 -8.72
N LEU A 206 11.92 14.70 -7.40
CA LEU A 206 12.79 15.58 -6.60
C LEU A 206 14.25 15.09 -6.63
N ASP A 207 14.48 13.78 -6.45
CA ASP A 207 15.80 13.14 -6.52
C ASP A 207 16.50 13.36 -7.88
N SER A 208 15.71 13.41 -8.96
CA SER A 208 16.20 13.76 -10.31
C SER A 208 16.57 15.24 -10.49
N GLY A 209 16.47 16.07 -9.44
CA GLY A 209 16.81 17.49 -9.43
C GLY A 209 15.63 18.44 -9.68
N ALA A 210 14.38 17.98 -9.62
CA ALA A 210 13.23 18.89 -9.73
C ALA A 210 13.08 19.75 -8.46
N VAL A 211 12.90 21.06 -8.62
CA VAL A 211 12.60 21.97 -7.49
C VAL A 211 11.18 21.75 -6.96
N ALA A 212 10.26 21.31 -7.82
CA ALA A 212 8.87 21.05 -7.52
C ALA A 212 8.33 19.89 -8.37
N ALA A 213 7.49 19.04 -7.79
CA ALA A 213 6.83 17.92 -8.45
C ALA A 213 5.43 17.65 -7.86
N ALA A 214 4.46 17.27 -8.69
CA ALA A 214 3.11 16.99 -8.23
C ALA A 214 2.41 15.90 -9.08
N PRO A 215 1.65 14.99 -8.45
CA PRO A 215 0.91 13.96 -9.15
C PRO A 215 -0.30 14.57 -9.86
N GLY A 216 -0.54 14.13 -11.09
CA GLY A 216 -1.67 14.56 -11.91
C GLY A 216 -2.27 13.42 -12.71
N LEU A 217 -3.59 13.39 -12.81
CA LEU A 217 -4.32 12.51 -13.73
C LEU A 217 -4.78 13.32 -14.93
N ALA A 218 -4.52 12.86 -16.15
CA ALA A 218 -5.07 13.49 -17.35
C ALA A 218 -6.60 13.57 -17.28
N VAL A 219 -7.18 14.64 -17.83
CA VAL A 219 -8.64 14.75 -17.99
C VAL A 219 -9.08 13.90 -19.18
N THR A 220 -9.79 12.81 -18.88
CA THR A 220 -10.35 11.89 -19.88
C THR A 220 -11.75 12.29 -20.34
N ASP A 221 -12.54 12.90 -19.46
CA ASP A 221 -13.94 13.23 -19.75
C ASP A 221 -14.07 14.50 -20.62
N ALA A 222 -15.22 14.66 -21.26
CA ALA A 222 -15.54 15.91 -21.96
C ALA A 222 -15.79 17.03 -20.94
N LEU A 223 -15.10 18.16 -21.07
CA LEU A 223 -15.29 19.30 -20.20
C LEU A 223 -16.33 20.26 -20.76
N TRP A 224 -17.29 20.62 -19.92
CA TRP A 224 -18.33 21.59 -20.23
C TRP A 224 -18.15 22.87 -19.41
N ARG A 225 -18.36 24.01 -20.05
CA ARG A 225 -18.71 25.26 -19.37
C ARG A 225 -20.22 25.27 -19.16
N GLY A 226 -20.69 25.76 -18.03
CA GLY A 226 -22.12 25.81 -17.74
C GLY A 226 -22.49 26.91 -16.76
N ALA A 227 -23.76 27.33 -16.81
CA ALA A 227 -24.37 28.30 -15.91
C ALA A 227 -25.87 27.96 -15.76
N GLY A 228 -26.44 28.13 -14.57
CA GLY A 228 -27.86 27.85 -14.32
C GLY A 228 -28.31 26.41 -14.61
N GLY A 229 -27.41 25.43 -14.52
CA GLY A 229 -27.69 24.02 -14.88
C GLY A 229 -27.68 23.71 -16.38
N VAL A 230 -27.36 24.68 -17.23
CA VAL A 230 -27.29 24.52 -18.70
C VAL A 230 -25.83 24.56 -19.17
N VAL A 231 -25.49 23.71 -20.14
CA VAL A 231 -24.17 23.74 -20.82
C VAL A 231 -24.10 24.98 -21.71
N THR A 232 -23.13 25.85 -21.45
CA THR A 232 -22.88 27.10 -22.19
C THR A 232 -21.71 27.00 -23.17
N GLY A 233 -20.95 25.90 -23.14
CA GLY A 233 -19.91 25.61 -24.13
C GLY A 233 -19.09 24.37 -23.79
N ILE A 234 -18.21 23.98 -24.70
CA ILE A 234 -17.25 22.87 -24.52
C ILE A 234 -15.86 23.48 -24.26
N ALA A 235 -15.06 22.83 -23.41
CA ALA A 235 -13.66 23.15 -23.21
C ALA A 235 -12.76 22.00 -23.71
N ALA A 236 -11.63 22.34 -24.30
CA ALA A 236 -10.58 21.37 -24.63
C ALA A 236 -10.06 20.71 -23.34
N ARG A 237 -9.76 19.42 -23.41
CA ARG A 237 -9.22 18.61 -22.28
C ARG A 237 -7.73 18.31 -22.45
N GLU A 238 -7.21 18.55 -23.65
CA GLU A 238 -5.85 18.29 -24.07
C GLU A 238 -4.87 19.10 -23.22
N GLY A 239 -3.94 18.41 -22.54
CA GLY A 239 -2.99 19.03 -21.62
C GLY A 239 -3.55 19.42 -20.25
N LEU A 240 -4.82 19.13 -19.95
CA LEU A 240 -5.40 19.36 -18.62
C LEU A 240 -5.22 18.15 -17.71
N PHE A 241 -4.90 18.43 -16.44
CA PHE A 241 -4.69 17.44 -15.40
C PHE A 241 -5.53 17.77 -14.16
N ARG A 242 -6.14 16.74 -13.57
CA ARG A 242 -6.70 16.78 -12.21
C ARG A 242 -5.53 16.69 -11.23
N ALA A 243 -5.19 17.81 -10.60
CA ALA A 243 -4.11 17.88 -9.63
C ALA A 243 -4.40 17.03 -8.38
N GLN A 244 -3.38 16.33 -7.90
CA GLN A 244 -3.40 15.54 -6.69
C GLN A 244 -2.32 16.01 -5.70
N THR A 245 -2.32 15.43 -4.51
CA THR A 245 -1.25 15.57 -3.51
C THR A 245 -0.83 14.16 -3.07
N PRO A 246 0.38 13.94 -2.52
CA PRO A 246 1.37 14.91 -2.06
C PRO A 246 1.98 15.75 -3.19
N GLN A 247 2.19 17.04 -2.94
CA GLN A 247 2.95 17.94 -3.82
C GLN A 247 4.32 18.16 -3.19
N GLY A 248 5.38 17.80 -3.90
CA GLY A 248 6.76 17.81 -3.41
C GLY A 248 7.53 19.04 -3.84
N PHE A 249 8.33 19.60 -2.93
CA PHE A 249 9.10 20.82 -3.17
C PHE A 249 10.44 20.82 -2.41
N GLN A 250 11.42 21.55 -2.91
CA GLN A 250 12.54 22.02 -2.08
C GLN A 250 12.02 22.97 -0.99
N LEU A 251 12.33 22.69 0.28
CA LEU A 251 11.76 23.39 1.43
C LEU A 251 12.00 24.91 1.37
N ALA A 252 13.24 25.32 1.09
CA ALA A 252 13.61 26.73 0.99
C ALA A 252 12.82 27.48 -0.10
N ALA A 253 12.56 26.81 -1.24
CA ALA A 253 11.83 27.41 -2.35
C ALA A 253 10.35 27.60 -2.02
N ILE A 254 9.66 26.58 -1.47
CA ILE A 254 8.24 26.67 -1.11
C ILE A 254 7.99 27.53 0.14
N LEU A 255 8.91 27.56 1.11
CA LEU A 255 8.82 28.45 2.26
C LEU A 255 8.98 29.92 1.87
N ALA A 256 9.94 30.25 0.99
CA ALA A 256 10.01 31.57 0.38
C ALA A 256 8.71 31.89 -0.38
N ALA A 257 8.17 30.91 -1.12
CA ALA A 257 6.90 30.98 -1.83
C ALA A 257 5.76 31.52 -0.95
N HIS A 258 5.51 30.88 0.19
CA HIS A 258 4.47 31.26 1.15
C HIS A 258 4.76 32.55 1.92
N ARG A 259 6.02 32.96 2.07
CA ARG A 259 6.40 34.19 2.80
C ARG A 259 6.09 35.48 2.04
N GLU A 260 6.31 35.53 0.73
CA GLU A 260 6.04 36.75 -0.07
C GLU A 260 4.58 36.85 -0.58
N GLY A 261 3.75 35.84 -0.29
CA GLY A 261 2.30 35.88 -0.50
C GLY A 261 1.74 34.69 -1.29
N GLY A 262 0.63 34.12 -0.82
CA GLY A 262 -0.02 32.96 -1.45
C GLY A 262 -1.50 32.74 -1.10
N ALA A 263 -2.18 33.73 -0.51
CA ALA A 263 -3.58 33.60 -0.07
C ALA A 263 -4.55 33.24 -1.21
N ASP A 264 -4.32 33.82 -2.39
CA ASP A 264 -5.17 33.64 -3.58
C ASP A 264 -4.69 32.53 -4.53
N ALA A 265 -3.79 31.65 -4.10
CA ALA A 265 -3.35 30.49 -4.89
C ALA A 265 -4.26 29.28 -4.60
N ALA A 266 -4.70 28.59 -5.66
CA ALA A 266 -5.57 27.42 -5.54
C ALA A 266 -4.87 26.24 -4.86
N ASP A 267 -3.57 26.07 -5.11
CA ASP A 267 -2.68 25.11 -4.47
C ASP A 267 -1.22 25.59 -4.47
N ASP A 268 -0.31 24.75 -3.94
CA ASP A 268 1.11 25.07 -3.84
C ASP A 268 1.83 25.02 -5.21
N VAL A 269 1.25 24.30 -6.19
CA VAL A 269 1.76 24.23 -7.58
C VAL A 269 1.52 25.55 -8.32
N GLU A 270 0.36 26.17 -8.16
CA GLU A 270 0.12 27.52 -8.70
C GLU A 270 1.08 28.54 -8.10
N LEU A 271 1.32 28.47 -6.79
CA LEU A 271 2.23 29.36 -6.09
C LEU A 271 3.67 29.29 -6.63
N MET A 272 4.16 28.09 -6.96
CA MET A 272 5.47 27.90 -7.60
C MET A 272 5.48 28.39 -9.07
N GLN A 273 4.39 28.16 -9.83
CA GLN A 273 4.26 28.64 -11.21
C GLN A 273 4.27 30.18 -11.29
N ARG A 274 3.62 30.89 -10.36
CA ARG A 274 3.63 32.36 -10.27
C ARG A 274 5.06 32.93 -10.11
N ARG A 275 6.03 32.11 -9.69
CA ARG A 275 7.46 32.45 -9.55
C ARG A 275 8.33 31.97 -10.72
N GLY A 276 7.74 31.40 -11.77
CA GLY A 276 8.48 30.81 -12.88
C GLY A 276 9.24 29.52 -12.52
N VAL A 277 8.95 28.90 -11.38
CA VAL A 277 9.56 27.62 -11.00
C VAL A 277 8.80 26.49 -11.70
N PRO A 278 9.45 25.68 -12.56
CA PRO A 278 8.78 24.60 -13.26
C PRO A 278 8.40 23.47 -12.28
N VAL A 279 7.14 23.03 -12.36
CA VAL A 279 6.62 21.89 -11.59
C VAL A 279 6.57 20.67 -12.48
N ARG A 280 7.22 19.57 -12.06
CA ARG A 280 7.16 18.29 -12.78
C ARG A 280 5.84 17.59 -12.47
N ILE A 281 5.03 17.31 -13.50
CA ILE A 281 3.88 16.41 -13.36
C ILE A 281 4.38 14.97 -13.23
N THR A 282 3.91 14.26 -12.22
CA THR A 282 4.16 12.82 -11.99
C THR A 282 2.85 12.02 -12.14
N PRO A 283 2.89 10.69 -12.31
CA PRO A 283 1.68 9.88 -12.38
C PRO A 283 0.83 9.98 -11.11
N GLY A 284 -0.46 10.31 -11.27
CA GLY A 284 -1.47 10.20 -10.22
C GLY A 284 -2.17 8.83 -10.16
N ASP A 285 -3.17 8.71 -9.29
CA ASP A 285 -3.93 7.47 -9.03
C ASP A 285 -5.42 7.81 -8.82
N GLU A 286 -6.35 7.14 -9.51
CA GLU A 286 -7.81 7.40 -9.41
C GLU A 286 -8.37 7.11 -8.01
N ASP A 287 -7.71 6.23 -7.24
CA ASP A 287 -8.06 5.92 -5.87
C ASP A 287 -7.58 7.00 -4.89
N ASN A 288 -6.63 7.86 -5.27
CA ASN A 288 -6.13 8.97 -4.45
C ASN A 288 -7.14 10.15 -4.41
N LEU A 289 -8.42 9.82 -4.20
CA LEU A 289 -9.53 10.77 -4.15
C LEU A 289 -9.44 11.68 -2.92
N LYS A 290 -9.89 12.93 -3.09
CA LYS A 290 -10.03 13.90 -2.00
C LYS A 290 -11.45 13.84 -1.45
N LEU A 291 -11.61 13.31 -0.25
CA LEU A 291 -12.89 13.23 0.45
C LEU A 291 -13.49 14.64 0.62
N THR A 292 -14.60 14.90 -0.07
CA THR A 292 -15.22 16.22 -0.21
C THR A 292 -16.73 16.18 0.00
N TRP A 293 -17.40 15.14 -0.49
CA TRP A 293 -18.84 14.92 -0.43
C TRP A 293 -19.18 13.58 0.23
N PRO A 294 -20.36 13.39 0.86
CA PRO A 294 -20.70 12.17 1.59
C PRO A 294 -20.45 10.85 0.84
N GLY A 295 -20.72 10.81 -0.48
CA GLY A 295 -20.49 9.63 -1.32
C GLY A 295 -19.01 9.22 -1.48
N ASP A 296 -18.08 10.13 -1.22
CA ASP A 296 -16.63 9.83 -1.29
C ASP A 296 -16.20 8.87 -0.17
N MET A 297 -16.84 8.95 1.01
CA MET A 297 -16.56 8.02 2.13
C MET A 297 -16.88 6.58 1.73
N ALA A 298 -18.10 6.33 1.24
CA ALA A 298 -18.53 5.02 0.78
C ALA A 298 -17.69 4.51 -0.42
N ARG A 299 -17.22 5.41 -1.30
CA ARG A 299 -16.26 5.03 -2.36
C ARG A 299 -14.91 4.60 -1.76
N ALA A 300 -14.40 5.35 -0.78
CA ALA A 300 -13.12 5.06 -0.15
C ALA A 300 -13.13 3.77 0.68
N GLU A 301 -14.26 3.41 1.30
CA GLU A 301 -14.39 2.15 2.03
C GLU A 301 -14.35 0.92 1.11
N ARG A 302 -14.98 0.98 -0.08
CA ARG A 302 -14.88 -0.10 -1.08
C ARG A 302 -13.45 -0.30 -1.55
N ILE A 303 -12.75 0.78 -1.90
CA ILE A 303 -11.33 0.73 -2.30
C ILE A 303 -10.47 0.12 -1.17
N LEU A 304 -10.76 0.43 0.10
CA LEU A 304 -10.05 -0.18 1.24
C LEU A 304 -10.38 -1.65 1.44
N ALA A 305 -11.62 -2.09 1.22
CA ALA A 305 -12.01 -3.50 1.28
C ALA A 305 -11.31 -4.31 0.18
N GLU A 306 -11.31 -3.81 -1.05
CA GLU A 306 -10.60 -4.37 -2.20
C GLU A 306 -9.08 -4.47 -1.92
N ARG A 307 -8.45 -3.38 -1.45
CA ARG A 307 -7.00 -3.36 -1.11
C ARG A 307 -6.61 -4.26 0.05
N ARG A 308 -7.53 -4.59 0.98
CA ARG A 308 -7.30 -5.56 2.06
C ARG A 308 -7.41 -7.02 1.59
N GLY A 309 -7.62 -7.26 0.29
CA GLY A 309 -7.71 -8.59 -0.29
C GLY A 309 -9.12 -9.18 -0.31
N GLY A 310 -10.15 -8.42 0.09
CA GLY A 310 -11.58 -8.74 -0.12
C GLY A 310 -12.10 -10.08 0.40
N MET A 311 -11.34 -10.82 1.20
CA MET A 311 -11.66 -12.20 1.54
C MET A 311 -11.26 -12.53 2.98
N ASP A 312 -12.22 -12.44 3.90
CA ASP A 312 -12.08 -12.98 5.25
C ASP A 312 -12.34 -14.49 5.19
N VAL A 313 -11.27 -15.30 5.23
CA VAL A 313 -11.35 -16.76 5.21
C VAL A 313 -11.22 -17.28 6.64
N ARG A 314 -12.28 -17.93 7.12
CA ARG A 314 -12.31 -18.57 8.43
C ARG A 314 -12.41 -20.08 8.28
N LEU A 315 -11.73 -20.80 9.17
CA LEU A 315 -11.76 -22.26 9.25
C LEU A 315 -12.29 -22.65 10.62
N GLY A 316 -13.14 -23.68 10.65
CA GLY A 316 -13.62 -24.29 11.88
C GLY A 316 -13.63 -25.81 11.75
N ASN A 317 -13.49 -26.47 12.90
CA ASN A 317 -13.42 -27.91 13.01
C ASN A 317 -14.36 -28.38 14.14
N GLY A 318 -15.12 -29.44 13.91
CA GLY A 318 -15.95 -30.09 14.90
C GLY A 318 -15.62 -31.58 15.03
N TYR A 319 -15.92 -32.13 16.20
CA TYR A 319 -15.73 -33.54 16.53
C TYR A 319 -16.87 -33.99 17.43
N ASP A 320 -17.60 -35.03 17.04
CA ASP A 320 -18.71 -35.59 17.81
C ASP A 320 -18.62 -37.12 17.87
N VAL A 321 -19.23 -37.72 18.91
CA VAL A 321 -19.19 -39.15 19.21
C VAL A 321 -20.52 -39.61 19.78
N HIS A 322 -21.18 -40.58 19.13
CA HIS A 322 -22.37 -41.26 19.69
C HIS A 322 -22.10 -42.74 19.94
N ALA A 323 -22.61 -43.22 21.08
CA ALA A 323 -22.58 -44.64 21.42
C ALA A 323 -23.63 -45.41 20.60
N PHE A 324 -23.33 -46.67 20.28
CA PHE A 324 -24.33 -47.58 19.73
C PHE A 324 -25.25 -48.10 20.84
N GLY A 325 -26.54 -48.21 20.53
CA GLY A 325 -27.57 -48.76 21.43
C GLY A 325 -28.62 -49.59 20.68
N PRO A 326 -29.70 -50.00 21.35
CA PRO A 326 -30.81 -50.71 20.71
C PRO A 326 -31.43 -49.89 19.56
N GLY A 327 -31.66 -50.52 18.41
CA GLY A 327 -32.25 -49.90 17.22
C GLY A 327 -32.05 -50.77 15.97
N ASP A 328 -32.62 -50.36 14.85
CA ASP A 328 -32.60 -51.08 13.55
C ASP A 328 -32.08 -50.21 12.38
N ARG A 329 -31.61 -48.99 12.68
CA ARG A 329 -31.16 -47.98 11.72
C ARG A 329 -30.26 -46.94 12.39
N VAL A 330 -29.44 -46.27 11.58
CA VAL A 330 -28.68 -45.08 11.98
C VAL A 330 -28.92 -43.93 11.00
N PHE A 331 -28.93 -42.69 11.48
CA PHE A 331 -28.92 -41.50 10.65
C PHE A 331 -27.48 -40.96 10.57
N LEU A 332 -26.98 -40.80 9.35
CA LEU A 332 -25.63 -40.29 9.09
C LEU A 332 -25.65 -39.31 7.92
N CYS A 333 -25.18 -38.08 8.15
CA CYS A 333 -25.20 -36.97 7.20
C CYS A 333 -26.58 -36.73 6.53
N GLY A 334 -27.66 -36.93 7.30
CA GLY A 334 -29.05 -36.78 6.87
C GLY A 334 -29.61 -37.94 6.06
N VAL A 335 -28.92 -39.09 6.02
CA VAL A 335 -29.33 -40.32 5.32
C VAL A 335 -29.58 -41.43 6.34
N GLU A 336 -30.76 -42.04 6.28
CA GLU A 336 -31.10 -43.23 7.07
C GLU A 336 -30.45 -44.48 6.45
N LEU A 337 -29.70 -45.24 7.25
CA LEU A 337 -29.06 -46.50 6.85
C LEU A 337 -29.55 -47.66 7.73
N PRO A 338 -29.96 -48.81 7.16
CA PRO A 338 -30.25 -50.01 7.92
C PRO A 338 -29.04 -50.48 8.73
N HIS A 339 -29.26 -50.84 9.99
CA HIS A 339 -28.21 -51.32 10.88
C HIS A 339 -28.78 -52.27 11.95
N ASP A 340 -27.95 -53.02 12.67
CA ASP A 340 -28.41 -53.90 13.76
C ASP A 340 -28.53 -53.18 15.12
N ARG A 341 -28.21 -51.88 15.14
CA ARG A 341 -28.13 -51.00 16.31
C ARG A 341 -28.40 -49.55 15.91
N GLY A 342 -28.97 -48.78 16.83
CA GLY A 342 -29.17 -47.32 16.68
C GLY A 342 -28.05 -46.50 17.34
N LEU A 343 -28.09 -45.19 17.15
CA LEU A 343 -27.22 -44.23 17.86
C LEU A 343 -27.95 -43.62 19.06
N VAL A 344 -27.26 -43.49 20.19
CA VAL A 344 -27.81 -42.92 21.41
C VAL A 344 -27.51 -41.42 21.46
N GLY A 345 -28.55 -40.59 21.39
CA GLY A 345 -28.45 -39.13 21.47
C GLY A 345 -29.77 -38.47 21.88
N HIS A 346 -29.77 -37.14 21.93
CA HIS A 346 -30.97 -36.35 22.27
C HIS A 346 -31.83 -36.00 21.04
N SER A 347 -31.22 -35.97 19.84
CA SER A 347 -31.83 -35.77 18.52
C SER A 347 -32.04 -37.12 17.79
N ASP A 348 -32.13 -37.11 16.46
CA ASP A 348 -31.91 -38.30 15.60
C ASP A 348 -30.46 -38.88 15.69
N ALA A 349 -29.58 -38.25 16.47
CA ALA A 349 -28.22 -38.68 16.80
C ALA A 349 -27.27 -38.76 15.58
N ASP A 350 -27.46 -37.89 14.59
CA ASP A 350 -26.59 -37.79 13.42
C ASP A 350 -25.23 -37.14 13.76
N VAL A 351 -24.27 -37.99 14.12
CA VAL A 351 -22.88 -37.60 14.47
C VAL A 351 -22.20 -36.75 13.39
N GLY A 352 -22.54 -36.98 12.11
CA GLY A 352 -21.95 -36.26 10.98
C GLY A 352 -22.48 -34.83 10.85
N MET A 353 -23.79 -34.65 11.00
CA MET A 353 -24.40 -33.32 11.00
C MET A 353 -24.04 -32.52 12.25
N HIS A 354 -23.93 -33.14 13.42
CA HIS A 354 -23.47 -32.47 14.64
C HIS A 354 -22.03 -31.95 14.51
N ALA A 355 -21.07 -32.81 14.13
CA ALA A 355 -19.69 -32.38 13.94
C ALA A 355 -19.56 -31.25 12.90
N LEU A 356 -20.33 -31.30 11.81
CA LEU A 356 -20.35 -30.22 10.81
C LEU A 356 -20.99 -28.92 11.32
N THR A 357 -22.01 -29.02 12.18
CA THR A 357 -22.64 -27.88 12.85
C THR A 357 -21.63 -27.15 13.73
N ASP A 358 -20.87 -27.90 14.55
CA ASP A 358 -19.79 -27.35 15.38
C ASP A 358 -18.64 -26.77 14.54
N ALA A 359 -18.30 -27.39 13.40
CA ALA A 359 -17.30 -26.83 12.50
C ALA A 359 -17.72 -25.45 11.96
N ILE A 360 -19.01 -25.23 11.67
CA ILE A 360 -19.52 -23.92 11.22
C ILE A 360 -19.55 -22.92 12.38
N TYR A 361 -20.04 -23.29 13.58
CA TYR A 361 -20.01 -22.38 14.74
C TYR A 361 -18.58 -22.03 15.17
N GLY A 362 -17.65 -22.98 15.09
CA GLY A 362 -16.23 -22.75 15.34
C GLY A 362 -15.65 -21.71 14.37
N ALA A 363 -15.96 -21.82 13.07
CA ALA A 363 -15.55 -20.83 12.06
C ALA A 363 -16.18 -19.44 12.31
N LEU A 364 -17.38 -19.37 12.89
CA LEU A 364 -18.03 -18.11 13.28
C LEU A 364 -17.56 -17.55 14.64
N ALA A 365 -16.80 -18.33 15.42
CA ALA A 365 -16.50 -18.10 16.84
C ALA A 365 -17.76 -18.01 17.74
N GLN A 366 -18.79 -18.79 17.40
CA GLN A 366 -20.10 -18.79 18.09
C GLN A 366 -20.30 -19.95 19.08
N GLY A 367 -19.24 -20.65 19.46
CA GLY A 367 -19.29 -21.80 20.38
C GLY A 367 -19.62 -23.10 19.65
N ASP A 368 -20.50 -23.90 20.25
CA ASP A 368 -20.89 -25.25 19.85
C ASP A 368 -22.42 -25.41 19.81
N ILE A 369 -22.89 -26.56 19.32
CA ILE A 369 -24.30 -26.94 19.22
C ILE A 369 -25.03 -26.83 20.57
N GLY A 370 -24.38 -27.13 21.70
CA GLY A 370 -24.97 -27.07 23.04
C GLY A 370 -25.23 -25.66 23.53
N ARG A 371 -24.47 -24.67 23.05
CA ARG A 371 -24.71 -23.24 23.30
C ARG A 371 -25.97 -22.72 22.61
N HIS A 372 -26.28 -23.22 21.41
CA HIS A 372 -27.47 -22.80 20.63
C HIS A 372 -28.70 -23.67 20.92
N PHE A 373 -28.49 -24.95 21.23
CA PHE A 373 -29.54 -25.95 21.49
C PHE A 373 -29.23 -26.73 22.80
N PRO A 374 -29.49 -26.13 23.97
CA PRO A 374 -29.13 -26.76 25.25
C PRO A 374 -29.85 -28.10 25.46
N PRO A 375 -29.16 -29.20 25.78
CA PRO A 375 -29.77 -30.54 25.90
C PRO A 375 -30.72 -30.67 27.10
N SER A 376 -30.69 -29.71 28.04
CA SER A 376 -31.66 -29.60 29.14
C SER A 376 -33.04 -29.11 28.71
N ASP A 377 -33.17 -28.54 27.51
CA ASP A 377 -34.45 -28.05 26.98
C ASP A 377 -35.22 -29.19 26.29
N PRO A 378 -36.41 -29.57 26.79
CA PRO A 378 -37.19 -30.68 26.23
C PRO A 378 -37.59 -30.50 24.76
N GLN A 379 -37.61 -29.26 24.22
CA GLN A 379 -38.08 -29.01 22.86
C GLN A 379 -37.17 -29.63 21.78
N TRP A 380 -35.89 -29.87 22.08
CA TRP A 380 -34.93 -30.46 21.15
C TRP A 380 -34.91 -31.99 21.16
N LYS A 381 -35.70 -32.62 22.06
CA LYS A 381 -35.73 -34.08 22.18
C LYS A 381 -36.41 -34.72 20.97
N GLY A 382 -35.65 -35.50 20.20
CA GLY A 382 -36.10 -36.10 18.93
C GLY A 382 -36.21 -35.11 17.78
N ALA A 383 -35.63 -33.91 17.90
CA ALA A 383 -35.49 -32.99 16.78
C ALA A 383 -34.57 -33.58 15.70
N ALA A 384 -34.88 -33.30 14.43
CA ALA A 384 -34.03 -33.71 13.31
C ALA A 384 -32.78 -32.83 13.25
N SER A 385 -31.59 -33.43 13.14
CA SER A 385 -30.32 -32.69 13.24
C SER A 385 -30.05 -31.76 12.05
N GLU A 386 -30.86 -31.86 10.98
CA GLU A 386 -30.88 -30.86 9.90
C GLU A 386 -31.28 -29.47 10.37
N ILE A 387 -32.03 -29.35 11.48
CA ILE A 387 -32.43 -28.06 12.07
C ILE A 387 -31.18 -27.32 12.58
N PHE A 388 -30.29 -28.02 13.28
CA PHE A 388 -29.08 -27.44 13.85
C PHE A 388 -28.09 -27.01 12.77
N LEU A 389 -27.88 -27.88 11.76
CA LEU A 389 -27.01 -27.59 10.62
C LEU A 389 -27.54 -26.44 9.76
N ARG A 390 -28.87 -26.37 9.55
CA ARG A 390 -29.51 -25.26 8.85
C ARG A 390 -29.32 -23.95 9.60
N HIS A 391 -29.58 -23.92 10.91
CA HIS A 391 -29.37 -22.74 11.75
C HIS A 391 -27.92 -22.24 11.69
N ALA A 392 -26.93 -23.14 11.79
CA ALA A 392 -25.52 -22.75 11.67
C ALA A 392 -25.18 -22.16 10.28
N ALA A 393 -25.72 -22.74 9.20
CA ALA A 393 -25.52 -22.22 7.85
C ALA A 393 -26.25 -20.88 7.61
N ASP A 394 -27.43 -20.68 8.20
CA ASP A 394 -28.19 -19.44 8.09
C ASP A 394 -27.53 -18.32 8.91
N LEU A 395 -27.09 -18.59 10.15
CA LEU A 395 -26.29 -17.68 10.97
C LEU A 395 -24.99 -17.25 10.27
N ALA A 396 -24.34 -18.15 9.54
CA ALA A 396 -23.15 -17.80 8.75
C ALA A 396 -23.48 -16.71 7.70
N ARG A 397 -24.62 -16.82 7.01
CA ARG A 397 -25.07 -15.82 6.03
C ARG A 397 -25.47 -14.50 6.69
N GLU A 398 -26.16 -14.55 7.83
CA GLU A 398 -26.52 -13.36 8.62
C GLU A 398 -25.28 -12.59 9.07
N MET A 399 -24.20 -13.30 9.41
CA MET A 399 -22.90 -12.72 9.75
C MET A 399 -22.07 -12.28 8.53
N GLY A 400 -22.59 -12.40 7.30
CA GLY A 400 -21.91 -11.95 6.07
C GLY A 400 -20.93 -12.96 5.46
N TYR A 401 -21.03 -14.25 5.81
CA TYR A 401 -20.19 -15.32 5.29
C TYR A 401 -20.94 -16.25 4.33
N ALA A 402 -20.27 -16.66 3.26
CA ALA A 402 -20.66 -17.81 2.46
C ALA A 402 -19.86 -19.06 2.89
N ILE A 403 -20.50 -20.23 2.91
CA ILE A 403 -19.78 -21.50 3.10
C ILE A 403 -18.97 -21.80 1.83
N GLY A 404 -17.64 -21.83 1.95
CA GLY A 404 -16.71 -22.09 0.85
C GLY A 404 -16.66 -23.56 0.47
N ASN A 405 -16.43 -24.42 1.47
CA ASN A 405 -16.50 -25.89 1.37
C ASN A 405 -16.71 -26.51 2.75
N ALA A 406 -17.16 -27.76 2.77
CA ALA A 406 -17.26 -28.61 3.96
C ALA A 406 -16.64 -29.99 3.68
N ASP A 407 -16.03 -30.58 4.69
CA ASP A 407 -15.49 -31.94 4.68
C ASP A 407 -15.92 -32.69 5.94
N VAL A 408 -16.47 -33.89 5.79
CA VAL A 408 -16.92 -34.75 6.90
C VAL A 408 -16.28 -36.12 6.77
N THR A 409 -15.60 -36.58 7.81
CA THR A 409 -15.01 -37.93 7.88
C THR A 409 -15.67 -38.72 9.02
N LEU A 410 -16.42 -39.76 8.66
CA LEU A 410 -17.03 -40.71 9.59
C LEU A 410 -16.01 -41.80 9.97
N ILE A 411 -15.84 -42.03 11.26
CA ILE A 411 -14.88 -42.99 11.82
C ILE A 411 -15.68 -44.16 12.40
N ALA A 412 -15.77 -45.25 11.64
CA ALA A 412 -16.69 -46.37 11.89
C ALA A 412 -16.17 -47.68 11.29
N GLU A 413 -16.33 -48.81 12.00
CA GLU A 413 -16.20 -50.15 11.38
C GLU A 413 -17.43 -50.49 10.52
N ARG A 414 -18.61 -50.06 10.99
CA ARG A 414 -19.92 -50.25 10.34
C ARG A 414 -20.84 -49.05 10.63
N PRO A 415 -21.81 -48.72 9.75
CA PRO A 415 -22.04 -49.30 8.42
C PRO A 415 -20.99 -48.86 7.38
N LYS A 416 -20.96 -49.52 6.22
CA LYS A 416 -20.09 -49.12 5.10
C LYS A 416 -20.61 -47.83 4.46
N ILE A 417 -19.87 -46.73 4.61
CA ILE A 417 -20.29 -45.40 4.13
C ILE A 417 -20.12 -45.22 2.61
N GLY A 418 -19.12 -45.86 1.99
CA GLY A 418 -18.77 -45.67 0.57
C GLY A 418 -19.96 -45.71 -0.42
N PRO A 419 -20.88 -46.71 -0.35
CA PRO A 419 -22.07 -46.76 -1.20
C PRO A 419 -23.08 -45.61 -1.00
N HIS A 420 -23.02 -44.90 0.12
CA HIS A 420 -23.99 -43.87 0.53
C HIS A 420 -23.40 -42.45 0.54
N ALA A 421 -22.08 -42.30 0.45
CA ALA A 421 -21.37 -41.01 0.53
C ALA A 421 -21.90 -39.95 -0.44
N GLY A 422 -22.26 -40.33 -1.68
CA GLY A 422 -22.84 -39.39 -2.65
C GLY A 422 -24.23 -38.87 -2.25
N ALA A 423 -25.06 -39.71 -1.62
CA ALA A 423 -26.37 -39.29 -1.11
C ALA A 423 -26.22 -38.36 0.11
N MET A 424 -25.28 -38.68 1.00
CA MET A 424 -24.91 -37.85 2.15
C MET A 424 -24.39 -36.48 1.71
N GLN A 425 -23.47 -36.45 0.75
CA GLN A 425 -22.92 -35.22 0.16
C GLN A 425 -24.04 -34.33 -0.41
N ALA A 426 -24.96 -34.90 -1.18
CA ALA A 426 -26.10 -34.17 -1.74
C ALA A 426 -27.05 -33.65 -0.65
N ARG A 427 -27.31 -34.43 0.40
CA ARG A 427 -28.19 -34.06 1.51
C ARG A 427 -27.61 -32.91 2.33
N LEU A 428 -26.35 -33.01 2.75
CA LEU A 428 -25.64 -31.95 3.47
C LEU A 428 -25.59 -30.64 2.65
N ALA A 429 -25.27 -30.73 1.35
CA ALA A 429 -25.23 -29.58 0.46
C ALA A 429 -26.61 -28.90 0.33
N ALA A 430 -27.70 -29.68 0.25
CA ALA A 430 -29.06 -29.16 0.23
C ALA A 430 -29.49 -28.51 1.56
N ILE A 431 -29.06 -29.04 2.71
CA ILE A 431 -29.33 -28.43 4.03
C ILE A 431 -28.58 -27.10 4.15
N MET A 432 -27.28 -27.09 3.86
CA MET A 432 -26.43 -25.89 3.88
C MET A 432 -26.71 -24.90 2.76
N GLY A 433 -27.51 -25.25 1.75
CA GLY A 433 -27.81 -24.39 0.59
C GLY A 433 -26.58 -24.03 -0.24
N ILE A 434 -25.71 -25.02 -0.52
CA ILE A 434 -24.51 -24.88 -1.35
C ILE A 434 -24.45 -25.93 -2.46
N GLU A 435 -23.54 -25.75 -3.40
CA GLU A 435 -23.27 -26.70 -4.49
C GLU A 435 -22.73 -28.05 -3.94
N PRO A 436 -23.24 -29.22 -4.39
CA PRO A 436 -22.73 -30.52 -3.95
C PRO A 436 -21.21 -30.71 -4.13
N GLY A 437 -20.60 -30.13 -5.17
CA GLY A 437 -19.15 -30.19 -5.39
C GLY A 437 -18.30 -29.51 -4.30
N ARG A 438 -18.92 -28.79 -3.36
CA ARG A 438 -18.27 -28.13 -2.22
C ARG A 438 -18.35 -28.94 -0.92
N VAL A 439 -18.98 -30.10 -0.94
CA VAL A 439 -19.08 -31.00 0.20
C VAL A 439 -18.30 -32.28 -0.09
N SER A 440 -17.52 -32.77 0.87
CA SER A 440 -16.95 -34.11 0.84
C SER A 440 -17.45 -34.92 2.02
N VAL A 441 -17.81 -36.18 1.78
CA VAL A 441 -18.15 -37.15 2.83
C VAL A 441 -17.26 -38.37 2.63
N LYS A 442 -16.42 -38.65 3.64
CA LYS A 442 -15.44 -39.73 3.66
C LYS A 442 -15.70 -40.64 4.85
N ALA A 443 -15.08 -41.82 4.85
CA ALA A 443 -15.04 -42.66 6.03
C ALA A 443 -13.73 -43.43 6.18
N THR A 444 -13.42 -43.81 7.41
CA THR A 444 -12.32 -44.70 7.77
C THR A 444 -12.73 -45.65 8.89
N THR A 445 -12.17 -46.85 8.86
CA THR A 445 -12.14 -47.80 9.99
C THR A 445 -11.16 -47.31 11.07
N SER A 446 -11.20 -47.93 12.25
CA SER A 446 -10.16 -47.80 13.29
C SER A 446 -9.32 -49.08 13.41
N GLU A 447 -9.31 -49.92 12.37
CA GLU A 447 -8.61 -51.21 12.32
C GLU A 447 -8.92 -52.13 13.52
N ARG A 448 -10.17 -52.11 14.00
CA ARG A 448 -10.63 -52.81 15.23
C ARG A 448 -9.94 -52.37 16.53
N LEU A 449 -9.31 -51.19 16.54
CA LEU A 449 -8.73 -50.55 17.72
C LEU A 449 -9.66 -49.49 18.33
N GLY A 450 -9.54 -49.28 19.64
CA GLY A 450 -10.34 -48.28 20.37
C GLY A 450 -11.83 -48.61 20.46
N PHE A 451 -12.64 -47.64 20.89
CA PHE A 451 -14.08 -47.82 21.06
C PHE A 451 -14.80 -48.01 19.73
N VAL A 452 -14.40 -47.26 18.69
CA VAL A 452 -14.91 -47.44 17.32
C VAL A 452 -14.60 -48.84 16.79
N GLY A 453 -13.38 -49.32 17.00
CA GLY A 453 -12.94 -50.64 16.54
C GLY A 453 -13.58 -51.82 17.27
N ARG A 454 -14.03 -51.61 18.51
CA ARG A 454 -14.90 -52.55 19.25
C ARG A 454 -16.39 -52.36 18.94
N GLU A 455 -16.70 -51.48 17.99
CA GLU A 455 -18.03 -51.02 17.61
C GLU A 455 -18.88 -50.52 18.80
N GLU A 456 -18.29 -49.92 19.83
CA GLU A 456 -19.00 -49.35 20.98
C GLU A 456 -19.72 -48.03 20.62
N GLY A 457 -19.24 -47.34 19.59
CA GLY A 457 -19.82 -46.11 19.06
C GLY A 457 -19.22 -45.73 17.71
N ILE A 458 -19.66 -44.59 17.19
CA ILE A 458 -19.18 -43.94 15.97
C ILE A 458 -18.67 -42.54 16.31
N ALA A 459 -17.65 -42.06 15.60
CA ALA A 459 -17.20 -40.68 15.70
C ALA A 459 -17.24 -39.98 14.33
N ALA A 460 -17.31 -38.66 14.33
CA ALA A 460 -17.13 -37.85 13.13
C ALA A 460 -16.15 -36.71 13.38
N ILE A 461 -15.33 -36.40 12.39
CA ILE A 461 -14.58 -35.14 12.30
C ILE A 461 -15.17 -34.36 11.13
N ALA A 462 -15.38 -33.06 11.30
CA ALA A 462 -15.78 -32.18 10.20
C ALA A 462 -14.96 -30.89 10.19
N THR A 463 -14.70 -30.37 8.98
CA THR A 463 -14.04 -29.08 8.75
C THR A 463 -14.90 -28.24 7.82
N ALA A 464 -15.10 -26.96 8.16
CA ALA A 464 -15.83 -26.01 7.35
C ALA A 464 -14.99 -24.76 7.07
N THR A 465 -15.02 -24.30 5.83
CA THR A 465 -14.42 -23.02 5.41
C THR A 465 -15.52 -22.00 5.18
N LEU A 466 -15.42 -20.83 5.80
CA LEU A 466 -16.28 -19.67 5.57
C LEU A 466 -15.52 -18.56 4.86
N ILE A 467 -16.21 -17.83 3.98
CA ILE A 467 -15.64 -16.76 3.15
C ILE A 467 -16.54 -15.53 3.24
N GLY A 468 -16.05 -14.46 3.86
CA GLY A 468 -16.71 -13.15 3.95
C GLY A 468 -15.98 -12.06 3.16
N GLY A 469 -16.59 -10.87 3.05
CA GLY A 469 -15.99 -9.69 2.41
C GLY A 469 -16.25 -9.52 0.90
N ARG A 470 -17.20 -10.28 0.34
CA ARG A 470 -17.68 -10.14 -1.04
C ARG A 470 -18.68 -8.99 -1.23
#